data_AF-A0A8T5MT66-F1
#
_entry.id   AF-A0A8T5MT66-F1
#
_cell.length_a   1.000
_cell.length_b   1.000
_cell.length_c   1.000
_cell.angle_alpha   90.00
_cell.angle_beta   90.00
_cell.angle_gamma   90.00
#
_symmetry.space_group_name_H-M   'P 1'
#
loop_
_entity.id
_entity.type
_entity.pdbx_description
1 polymer ?
#
loop_
_entity_poly.entity_id
_entity_poly.type
_entity_poly.pdbx_seq_one_letter_code
_entity_poly.pdbx_strand_id
1 'polypeptide(L)'
;RSITLTLPVESRIENSCDSFVNFGSLTLTIREKVRDEWSESGVGISSTNKYLFSPNPLEGKEFFVFAKEFEFPFKVSNLIYVLNSQETYCFLGAPNEVRRELLNLNAPNFKFSDCPASSTKVCFGGEMGCEINVDYTGRTVRKGGNTMHFATDSLMYGAIFSDNINYECEVSRLMKRTKELSGLYYEKSLSLLNNIGCDSSVSSLLLAFNSDLSGFQNSQNLNFLESQAGMINSINRNSGCRLW
;
A
#
# COMPACT_ATOMS: atom_id res chain seq x y z
N ARG A 1 4.45 6.42 -13.00
CA ARG A 1 5.31 5.82 -14.05
C ARG A 1 5.96 4.58 -13.44
N SER A 2 5.92 3.46 -14.15
CA SER A 2 6.68 2.27 -13.77
C SER A 2 8.09 2.29 -14.34
N ILE A 3 8.94 1.43 -13.80
CA ILE A 3 10.24 1.05 -14.34
C ILE A 3 10.28 -0.47 -14.50
N THR A 4 11.10 -0.95 -15.44
CA THR A 4 11.41 -2.38 -15.57
C THR A 4 12.71 -2.68 -14.85
N LEU A 5 12.70 -3.68 -13.98
CA LEU A 5 13.87 -4.26 -13.34
C LEU A 5 14.15 -5.62 -13.98
N THR A 6 15.30 -5.75 -14.63
CA THR A 6 15.74 -7.01 -15.25
C THR A 6 16.90 -7.59 -14.45
N LEU A 7 16.75 -8.82 -13.96
CA LEU A 7 17.81 -9.56 -13.30
C LEU A 7 18.59 -10.43 -14.32
N PRO A 8 19.87 -10.74 -14.05
CA PRO A 8 20.71 -11.49 -14.99
C PRO A 8 20.16 -12.90 -15.29
N VAL A 9 19.57 -13.51 -14.27
CA VAL A 9 19.03 -14.87 -14.27
C VAL A 9 17.60 -14.88 -13.70
N GLU A 10 16.87 -15.96 -13.96
CA GLU A 10 15.59 -16.19 -13.30
C GLU A 10 15.80 -16.20 -11.79
N SER A 11 15.02 -15.39 -11.08
CA SER A 11 15.22 -15.14 -9.65
C SER A 11 13.91 -15.26 -8.90
N ARG A 12 14.01 -15.64 -7.62
CA ARG A 12 12.94 -15.63 -6.65
C ARG A 12 13.25 -14.56 -5.60
N ILE A 13 12.37 -13.57 -5.51
CA ILE A 13 12.38 -12.54 -4.49
C ILE A 13 11.42 -12.99 -3.39
N GLU A 14 11.92 -13.11 -2.17
CA GLU A 14 11.13 -13.41 -0.98
C GLU A 14 11.14 -12.17 -0.09
N ASN A 15 9.95 -11.73 0.32
CA ASN A 15 9.77 -10.63 1.26
C ASN A 15 9.32 -11.20 2.60
N SER A 16 10.03 -10.82 3.66
CA SER A 16 9.64 -11.06 5.04
C SER A 16 9.32 -9.72 5.68
N CYS A 17 8.18 -9.66 6.37
CA CYS A 17 7.75 -8.47 7.07
C CYS A 17 7.64 -8.77 8.57
N ASP A 18 8.27 -7.91 9.37
CA ASP A 18 8.17 -7.91 10.82
C ASP A 18 7.47 -6.62 11.24
N SER A 19 6.30 -6.72 11.85
CA SER A 19 5.56 -5.57 12.38
C SER A 19 5.70 -5.42 13.90
N PHE A 20 6.50 -6.20 14.62
CA PHE A 20 6.52 -6.20 16.09
C PHE A 20 7.36 -5.08 16.70
N VAL A 21 8.55 -4.79 16.15
CA VAL A 21 9.52 -3.85 16.75
C VAL A 21 9.33 -2.42 16.23
N ASN A 22 9.22 -1.38 17.06
CA ASN A 22 9.14 0.05 16.63
C ASN A 22 8.23 0.27 15.39
N PHE A 23 8.82 0.56 14.22
CA PHE A 23 8.16 0.74 12.90
C PHE A 23 8.01 -0.54 12.06
N GLY A 24 8.49 -1.65 12.57
CA GLY A 24 8.72 -2.90 11.87
C GLY A 24 9.88 -2.83 10.88
N SER A 25 10.10 -3.92 10.17
CA SER A 25 11.06 -4.01 9.08
C SER A 25 10.54 -4.88 7.94
N LEU A 26 10.87 -4.49 6.72
CA LEU A 26 10.80 -5.33 5.53
C LEU A 26 12.19 -5.91 5.31
N THR A 27 12.30 -7.21 5.07
CA THR A 27 13.53 -7.87 4.65
C THR A 27 13.29 -8.52 3.29
N LEU A 28 14.16 -8.23 2.33
CA LEU A 28 14.13 -8.84 1.01
C LEU A 28 15.31 -9.80 0.88
N THR A 29 15.02 -11.04 0.48
CA THR A 29 16.03 -12.03 0.09
C THR A 29 15.84 -12.41 -1.36
N ILE A 30 16.94 -12.67 -2.06
CA ILE A 30 16.93 -13.06 -3.46
C ILE A 30 17.60 -14.43 -3.57
N ARG A 31 16.99 -15.32 -4.36
CA ARG A 31 17.57 -16.58 -4.82
C ARG A 31 17.64 -16.57 -6.33
N GLU A 32 18.68 -17.18 -6.87
CA GLU A 32 18.90 -17.30 -8.32
C GLU A 32 18.65 -18.73 -8.75
N LYS A 33 18.13 -18.94 -9.96
CA LYS A 33 17.95 -20.27 -10.53
C LYS A 33 19.21 -20.67 -11.28
N VAL A 34 19.88 -21.72 -10.81
CA VAL A 34 21.12 -22.26 -11.38
C VAL A 34 20.92 -23.74 -11.64
N ARG A 35 21.07 -24.18 -12.90
CA ARG A 35 20.86 -25.58 -13.32
C ARG A 35 19.51 -26.16 -12.86
N ASP A 36 18.45 -25.37 -13.03
CA ASP A 36 17.06 -25.69 -12.65
C ASP A 36 16.80 -25.85 -11.14
N GLU A 37 17.78 -25.50 -10.29
CA GLU A 37 17.64 -25.47 -8.84
C GLU A 37 17.75 -24.04 -8.30
N TRP A 38 17.01 -23.73 -7.24
CA TRP A 38 17.14 -22.45 -6.55
C TRP A 38 18.39 -22.45 -5.68
N SER A 39 19.21 -21.41 -5.81
CA SER A 39 20.35 -21.19 -4.92
C SER A 39 19.92 -21.04 -3.46
N GLU A 40 20.90 -21.12 -2.56
CA GLU A 40 20.71 -20.62 -1.21
C GLU A 40 20.30 -19.14 -1.23
N SER A 41 19.54 -18.73 -0.22
CA SER A 41 19.15 -17.34 -0.05
C SER A 41 20.39 -16.47 0.13
N GLY A 42 20.47 -15.40 -0.66
CA GLY A 42 21.43 -14.33 -0.41
C GLY A 42 21.19 -13.64 0.94
N VAL A 43 22.10 -12.75 1.31
CA VAL A 43 21.96 -11.92 2.52
C VAL A 43 20.70 -11.05 2.40
N GLY A 44 19.84 -11.13 3.40
CA GLY A 44 18.63 -10.32 3.47
C GLY A 44 18.94 -8.84 3.61
N ILE A 45 18.32 -8.00 2.78
CA ILE A 45 18.40 -6.54 2.89
C ILE A 45 17.18 -6.05 3.63
N SER A 46 17.39 -5.44 4.79
CA SER A 46 16.31 -4.93 5.63
C SER A 46 16.10 -3.42 5.50
N SER A 47 14.85 -2.97 5.61
CA SER A 47 14.48 -1.56 5.66
C SER A 47 13.32 -1.33 6.62
N THR A 48 13.42 -0.26 7.41
CA THR A 48 12.36 0.18 8.33
C THR A 48 11.44 1.23 7.72
N ASN A 49 11.82 1.84 6.58
CA ASN A 49 11.14 2.98 5.98
C ASN A 49 10.67 2.76 4.54
N LYS A 50 10.79 1.53 4.02
CA LYS A 50 10.23 1.11 2.74
C LYS A 50 9.07 0.14 2.98
N TYR A 51 8.08 0.25 2.11
CA TYR A 51 6.84 -0.51 2.15
C TYR A 51 6.61 -1.12 0.78
N LEU A 52 6.61 -2.45 0.71
CA LEU A 52 6.64 -3.19 -0.55
C LEU A 52 5.47 -4.18 -0.61
N PHE A 53 4.68 -4.05 -1.67
CA PHE A 53 3.57 -4.92 -1.98
C PHE A 53 3.92 -5.74 -3.22
N SER A 54 4.09 -7.04 -3.02
CA SER A 54 4.30 -8.02 -4.08
C SER A 54 3.72 -9.37 -3.66
N PRO A 55 3.49 -10.30 -4.59
CA PRO A 55 3.32 -11.69 -4.25
C PRO A 55 4.54 -12.21 -3.48
N ASN A 56 4.34 -13.22 -2.64
CA ASN A 56 5.41 -13.90 -1.92
C ASN A 56 5.24 -15.43 -2.02
N PRO A 57 6.18 -16.15 -2.65
CA PRO A 57 7.35 -15.65 -3.36
C PRO A 57 6.98 -14.92 -4.67
N LEU A 58 7.85 -14.00 -5.09
CA LEU A 58 7.79 -13.37 -6.41
C LEU A 58 8.90 -13.93 -7.30
N GLU A 59 8.53 -14.61 -8.37
CA GLU A 59 9.49 -15.26 -9.28
C GLU A 59 9.49 -14.59 -10.66
N GLY A 60 10.64 -14.58 -11.31
CA GLY A 60 10.79 -14.09 -12.68
C GLY A 60 12.19 -13.60 -13.00
N LYS A 61 12.40 -13.19 -14.26
CA LYS A 61 13.61 -12.51 -14.70
C LYS A 61 13.43 -11.00 -14.82
N GLU A 62 12.22 -10.59 -15.16
CA GLU A 62 11.86 -9.19 -15.41
C GLU A 62 10.65 -8.81 -14.55
N PHE A 63 10.74 -7.66 -13.91
CA PHE A 63 9.75 -7.17 -12.97
C PHE A 63 9.33 -5.74 -13.31
N PHE A 64 8.05 -5.43 -13.14
CA PHE A 64 7.56 -4.05 -13.18
C PHE A 64 7.51 -3.50 -11.76
N VAL A 65 8.16 -2.35 -11.57
CA VAL A 65 8.16 -1.62 -10.30
C VAL A 65 7.51 -0.27 -10.49
N PHE A 66 6.58 0.09 -9.62
CA PHE A 66 6.09 1.46 -9.54
C PHE A 66 5.85 1.86 -8.09
N ALA A 67 5.70 3.16 -7.86
CA ALA A 67 5.40 3.69 -6.55
C ALA A 67 4.21 4.64 -6.61
N LYS A 68 3.45 4.67 -5.53
CA LYS A 68 2.34 5.60 -5.32
C LYS A 68 2.40 6.19 -3.92
N GLU A 69 2.11 7.48 -3.82
CA GLU A 69 2.04 8.17 -2.54
C GLU A 69 0.88 7.64 -1.69
N PHE A 70 1.11 7.52 -0.39
CA PHE A 70 0.07 7.21 0.59
C PHE A 70 -0.08 8.38 1.56
N GLU A 71 -1.24 9.02 1.50
CA GLU A 71 -1.64 10.12 2.37
C GLU A 71 -2.75 9.66 3.33
N PHE A 72 -2.55 9.86 4.63
CA PHE A 72 -3.49 9.41 5.65
C PHE A 72 -3.25 10.00 7.05
N PRO A 73 -3.66 11.25 7.36
CA PRO A 73 -4.26 12.30 6.52
C PRO A 73 -3.25 13.16 5.76
N PHE A 74 -1.99 13.12 6.17
CA PHE A 74 -0.84 13.76 5.51
C PHE A 74 -0.02 12.68 4.80
N LYS A 75 0.97 13.09 4.00
CA LYS A 75 1.91 12.16 3.36
C LYS A 75 2.63 11.30 4.40
N VAL A 76 2.37 10.00 4.39
CA VAL A 76 3.00 9.02 5.29
C VAL A 76 4.24 8.42 4.63
N SER A 77 4.08 7.89 3.42
CA SER A 77 5.15 7.24 2.68
C SER A 77 4.81 7.10 1.18
N ASN A 78 5.76 6.57 0.40
CA ASN A 78 5.49 6.05 -0.93
C ASN A 78 5.45 4.52 -0.85
N LEU A 79 4.36 3.92 -1.32
CA LEU A 79 4.19 2.47 -1.39
C LEU A 79 4.80 1.98 -2.70
N ILE A 80 5.56 0.89 -2.62
CA ILE A 80 6.26 0.29 -3.75
C ILE A 80 5.52 -0.99 -4.13
N TYR A 81 5.27 -1.18 -5.41
CA TYR A 81 4.65 -2.40 -5.95
C TYR A 81 5.62 -3.06 -6.89
N VAL A 82 5.81 -4.37 -6.74
CA VAL A 82 6.70 -5.17 -7.60
C VAL A 82 5.91 -6.34 -8.16
N LEU A 83 5.84 -6.40 -9.48
CA LEU A 83 5.06 -7.39 -10.23
C LEU A 83 5.96 -8.17 -11.18
N ASN A 84 5.65 -9.43 -11.43
CA ASN A 84 6.27 -10.17 -12.53
C ASN A 84 5.79 -9.56 -13.86
N SER A 85 6.73 -9.27 -14.77
CA SER A 85 6.42 -8.71 -16.09
C SER A 85 5.62 -9.62 -17.01
N GLN A 86 5.70 -10.92 -16.80
CA GLN A 86 4.98 -11.95 -17.56
C GLN A 86 3.56 -12.16 -17.04
N GLU A 87 3.29 -11.79 -15.78
CA GLU A 87 1.94 -11.89 -15.22
C GLU A 87 1.08 -10.73 -15.73
N THR A 88 0.03 -11.07 -16.48
CA THR A 88 -0.93 -10.10 -17.00
C THR A 88 -2.11 -9.97 -16.05
N TYR A 89 -2.43 -8.73 -15.66
CA TYR A 89 -3.61 -8.39 -14.87
C TYR A 89 -4.66 -7.76 -15.79
N CYS A 90 -5.87 -8.32 -15.79
CA CYS A 90 -6.99 -7.76 -16.53
C CYS A 90 -8.01 -7.11 -15.60
N PHE A 91 -8.16 -5.79 -15.72
CA PHE A 91 -9.03 -4.97 -14.89
C PHE A 91 -10.39 -4.81 -15.57
N LEU A 92 -11.40 -5.48 -15.03
CA LEU A 92 -12.78 -5.48 -15.51
C LEU A 92 -13.65 -4.57 -14.63
N GLY A 93 -14.48 -3.73 -15.26
CA GLY A 93 -15.36 -2.79 -14.55
C GLY A 93 -14.65 -1.67 -13.79
N ALA A 94 -13.32 -1.50 -13.92
CA ALA A 94 -12.55 -0.53 -13.15
C ALA A 94 -13.06 0.92 -13.35
N PRO A 95 -13.22 1.71 -12.28
CA PRO A 95 -13.56 3.13 -12.37
C PRO A 95 -12.59 3.90 -13.29
N ASN A 96 -13.08 4.98 -13.91
CA ASN A 96 -12.31 5.75 -14.89
C ASN A 96 -11.02 6.32 -14.31
N GLU A 97 -11.04 6.69 -13.03
CA GLU A 97 -9.90 7.22 -12.28
C GLU A 97 -8.80 6.16 -12.15
N VAL A 98 -9.16 4.96 -11.68
CA VAL A 98 -8.27 3.80 -11.54
C VAL A 98 -7.70 3.39 -12.90
N ARG A 99 -8.56 3.27 -13.92
CA ARG A 99 -8.14 2.94 -15.28
C ARG A 99 -7.14 3.94 -15.83
N ARG A 100 -7.44 5.23 -15.73
CA ARG A 100 -6.55 6.30 -16.23
C ARG A 100 -5.21 6.28 -15.51
N GLU A 101 -5.23 6.08 -14.19
CA GLU A 101 -4.00 6.01 -13.40
C GLU A 101 -3.12 4.83 -13.81
N LEU A 102 -3.68 3.62 -13.89
CA LEU A 102 -2.94 2.42 -14.26
C LEU A 102 -2.43 2.49 -15.70
N LEU A 103 -3.18 3.07 -16.63
CA LEU A 103 -2.70 3.35 -17.99
C LEU A 103 -1.51 4.31 -17.98
N ASN A 104 -1.54 5.35 -17.14
CA ASN A 104 -0.44 6.31 -16.99
C ASN A 104 0.83 5.73 -16.35
N LEU A 105 0.75 4.53 -15.77
CA LEU A 105 1.95 3.80 -15.35
C LEU A 105 2.75 3.30 -16.56
N ASN A 106 2.11 3.13 -17.73
CA ASN A 106 2.67 2.54 -18.94
C ASN A 106 3.20 1.11 -18.74
N ALA A 107 2.56 0.33 -17.87
CA ALA A 107 2.89 -1.07 -17.67
C ALA A 107 2.14 -1.96 -18.68
N PRO A 108 2.83 -2.71 -19.55
CA PRO A 108 2.19 -3.46 -20.65
C PRO A 108 1.35 -4.65 -20.16
N ASN A 109 1.59 -5.09 -18.92
CA ASN A 109 0.91 -6.20 -18.27
C ASN A 109 -0.45 -5.83 -17.67
N PHE A 110 -0.87 -4.56 -17.75
CA PHE A 110 -2.23 -4.14 -17.39
C PHE A 110 -3.12 -4.07 -18.62
N LYS A 111 -4.24 -4.80 -18.57
CA LYS A 111 -5.26 -4.83 -19.62
C LYS A 111 -6.60 -4.35 -19.08
N PHE A 112 -7.38 -3.68 -19.92
CA PHE A 112 -8.73 -3.16 -19.61
C PHE A 112 -9.78 -3.60 -20.64
N SER A 113 -9.33 -4.29 -21.68
CA SER A 113 -10.11 -4.94 -22.73
C SER A 113 -9.31 -6.14 -23.21
N ASP A 114 -9.97 -7.07 -23.90
CA ASP A 114 -9.31 -8.21 -24.56
C ASP A 114 -8.47 -9.06 -23.60
N CYS A 115 -9.06 -9.41 -22.46
CA CYS A 115 -8.38 -10.19 -21.41
C CYS A 115 -7.95 -11.57 -21.93
N PRO A 116 -6.65 -11.91 -21.90
CA PRO A 116 -6.19 -13.26 -22.17
C PRO A 116 -6.80 -14.27 -21.22
N ALA A 117 -7.04 -15.50 -21.68
CA ALA A 117 -7.59 -16.55 -20.81
C ALA A 117 -6.69 -16.86 -19.60
N SER A 118 -5.39 -16.65 -19.73
CA SER A 118 -4.38 -16.89 -18.68
C SER A 118 -4.10 -15.66 -17.79
N SER A 119 -4.81 -14.54 -17.96
CA SER A 119 -4.58 -13.34 -17.13
C SER A 119 -5.29 -13.44 -15.78
N THR A 120 -4.69 -12.88 -14.75
CA THR A 120 -5.33 -12.65 -13.44
C THR A 120 -6.42 -11.59 -13.59
N LYS A 121 -7.70 -11.96 -13.42
CA LYS A 121 -8.83 -11.02 -13.55
C LYS A 121 -9.09 -10.31 -12.24
N VAL A 122 -9.14 -8.99 -12.33
CA VAL A 122 -9.43 -8.05 -11.25
C VAL A 122 -10.74 -7.35 -11.57
N CYS A 123 -11.80 -7.70 -10.84
CA CYS A 123 -13.14 -7.25 -11.16
C CYS A 123 -13.66 -6.24 -10.14
N PHE A 124 -14.17 -5.13 -10.65
CA PHE A 124 -14.82 -4.08 -9.87
C PHE A 124 -16.33 -4.25 -10.04
N GLY A 125 -17.06 -4.50 -8.96
CA GLY A 125 -18.53 -4.57 -9.00
C GLY A 125 -19.15 -5.96 -9.15
N GLY A 126 -18.45 -7.03 -8.75
CA GLY A 126 -19.07 -8.35 -8.52
C GLY A 126 -19.30 -9.21 -9.76
N GLU A 127 -18.50 -9.02 -10.80
CA GLU A 127 -18.48 -9.93 -11.94
C GLU A 127 -18.12 -11.37 -11.50
N MET A 128 -18.73 -12.38 -12.13
CA MET A 128 -18.45 -13.78 -11.82
C MET A 128 -17.15 -14.26 -12.49
N GLY A 129 -16.41 -15.14 -11.81
CA GLY A 129 -15.24 -15.82 -12.37
C GLY A 129 -13.94 -15.02 -12.32
N CYS A 130 -13.82 -14.13 -11.34
CA CYS A 130 -12.63 -13.31 -11.11
C CYS A 130 -11.81 -13.82 -9.93
N GLU A 131 -10.49 -13.87 -10.10
CA GLU A 131 -9.54 -14.26 -9.06
C GLU A 131 -9.46 -13.19 -7.96
N ILE A 132 -9.63 -11.92 -8.33
CA ILE A 132 -9.59 -10.77 -7.43
C ILE A 132 -10.86 -9.94 -7.60
N ASN A 133 -11.58 -9.72 -6.51
CA ASN A 133 -12.81 -8.94 -6.50
C ASN A 133 -12.60 -7.67 -5.66
N VAL A 134 -12.82 -6.52 -6.28
CA VAL A 134 -12.69 -5.20 -5.65
C VAL A 134 -14.10 -4.65 -5.41
N ASP A 135 -14.47 -4.56 -4.14
CA ASP A 135 -15.62 -3.76 -3.71
C ASP A 135 -15.13 -2.34 -3.41
N TYR A 136 -15.20 -1.50 -4.44
CA TYR A 136 -14.68 -0.15 -4.37
C TYR A 136 -15.46 0.74 -3.38
N THR A 137 -16.76 0.49 -3.24
CA THR A 137 -17.65 1.22 -2.32
C THR A 137 -17.49 0.71 -0.89
N GLY A 138 -17.48 -0.61 -0.70
CA GLY A 138 -17.27 -1.24 0.60
C GLY A 138 -15.82 -1.21 1.08
N ARG A 139 -14.90 -0.67 0.27
CA ARG A 139 -13.47 -0.50 0.60
C ARG A 139 -12.76 -1.83 0.89
N THR A 140 -13.06 -2.87 0.09
CA THR A 140 -12.43 -4.17 0.26
C THR A 140 -11.93 -4.80 -1.04
N VAL A 141 -10.88 -5.62 -0.91
CA VAL A 141 -10.39 -6.52 -1.95
C VAL A 141 -10.47 -7.94 -1.43
N ARG A 142 -11.13 -8.81 -2.19
CA ARG A 142 -11.29 -10.23 -1.90
C ARG A 142 -10.44 -11.06 -2.86
N LYS A 143 -9.53 -11.87 -2.31
CA LYS A 143 -8.59 -12.72 -3.07
C LYS A 143 -8.25 -13.98 -2.27
N GLY A 144 -8.36 -15.15 -2.91
CA GLY A 144 -7.99 -16.43 -2.29
C GLY A 144 -8.71 -16.71 -0.96
N GLY A 145 -10.00 -16.34 -0.87
CA GLY A 145 -10.80 -16.49 0.36
C GLY A 145 -10.55 -15.44 1.45
N ASN A 146 -9.54 -14.58 1.30
CA ASN A 146 -9.24 -13.52 2.24
C ASN A 146 -9.92 -12.20 1.83
N THR A 147 -10.24 -11.36 2.81
CA THR A 147 -10.77 -10.01 2.60
C THR A 147 -9.80 -9.01 3.23
N MET A 148 -9.28 -8.11 2.41
CA MET A 148 -8.37 -7.03 2.81
C MET A 148 -9.10 -5.69 2.66
N HIS A 149 -9.07 -4.85 3.68
CA HIS A 149 -9.70 -3.53 3.65
C HIS A 149 -8.69 -2.47 3.20
N PHE A 150 -9.14 -1.42 2.52
CA PHE A 150 -8.26 -0.33 2.07
C PHE A 150 -8.89 1.04 2.29
N ALA A 151 -8.10 2.03 2.70
CA ALA A 151 -8.58 3.41 2.86
C ALA A 151 -8.34 4.29 1.61
N THR A 152 -7.40 3.91 0.74
CA THR A 152 -7.05 4.70 -0.46
C THR A 152 -6.72 3.76 -1.61
N ASP A 153 -6.74 4.28 -2.84
CA ASP A 153 -6.35 3.51 -4.03
C ASP A 153 -4.92 2.94 -3.92
N SER A 154 -4.02 3.60 -3.19
CA SER A 154 -2.69 3.06 -2.91
C SER A 154 -2.78 1.74 -2.13
N LEU A 155 -3.55 1.70 -1.06
CA LEU A 155 -3.75 0.45 -0.32
C LEU A 155 -4.59 -0.57 -1.12
N MET A 156 -5.51 -0.12 -1.98
CA MET A 156 -6.23 -1.00 -2.90
C MET A 156 -5.27 -1.74 -3.82
N TYR A 157 -4.31 -1.03 -4.44
CA TYR A 157 -3.26 -1.67 -5.25
C TYR A 157 -2.41 -2.61 -4.41
N GLY A 158 -2.11 -2.26 -3.16
CA GLY A 158 -1.40 -3.14 -2.24
C GLY A 158 -2.13 -4.48 -2.07
N ALA A 159 -3.43 -4.42 -1.78
CA ALA A 159 -4.26 -5.61 -1.60
C ALA A 159 -4.44 -6.42 -2.89
N ILE A 160 -4.49 -5.77 -4.06
CA ILE A 160 -4.55 -6.46 -5.37
C ILE A 160 -3.24 -7.21 -5.61
N PHE A 161 -2.10 -6.56 -5.40
CA PHE A 161 -0.80 -7.04 -5.86
C PHE A 161 0.03 -7.82 -4.85
N SER A 162 -0.33 -7.84 -3.56
CA SER A 162 0.36 -8.68 -2.56
C SER A 162 -0.53 -9.80 -2.02
N ASP A 163 0.09 -10.83 -1.44
CA ASP A 163 -0.66 -11.77 -0.62
C ASP A 163 -1.20 -11.10 0.65
N ASN A 164 -2.13 -11.78 1.32
CA ASN A 164 -2.82 -11.25 2.50
C ASN A 164 -1.86 -11.04 3.68
N ILE A 165 -0.87 -11.92 3.87
CA ILE A 165 0.05 -11.85 5.01
C ILE A 165 0.95 -10.62 4.85
N ASN A 166 1.53 -10.45 3.67
CA ASN A 166 2.35 -9.28 3.38
C ASN A 166 1.54 -7.99 3.42
N TYR A 167 0.31 -7.99 2.88
CA TYR A 167 -0.56 -6.83 2.90
C TYR A 167 -0.80 -6.34 4.34
N GLU A 168 -1.30 -7.20 5.21
CA GLU A 168 -1.64 -6.85 6.58
C GLU A 168 -0.42 -6.39 7.38
N CYS A 169 0.73 -7.04 7.17
CA CYS A 169 1.96 -6.65 7.84
C CYS A 169 2.47 -5.27 7.39
N GLU A 170 2.49 -4.98 6.08
CA GLU A 170 2.91 -3.68 5.56
C GLU A 170 1.94 -2.56 5.97
N VAL A 171 0.63 -2.84 5.99
CA VAL A 171 -0.38 -1.90 6.51
C VAL A 171 -0.14 -1.62 8.00
N SER A 172 0.13 -2.64 8.81
CA SER A 172 0.45 -2.46 10.24
C SER A 172 1.67 -1.56 10.44
N ARG A 173 2.74 -1.79 9.67
CA ARG A 173 3.94 -0.93 9.68
C ARG A 173 3.64 0.50 9.22
N LEU A 174 2.76 0.68 8.23
CA LEU A 174 2.32 2.00 7.77
C LEU A 174 1.55 2.74 8.86
N MET A 175 0.67 2.06 9.58
CA MET A 175 -0.12 2.68 10.66
C MET A 175 0.76 3.09 11.85
N LYS A 176 1.78 2.29 12.18
CA LYS A 176 2.80 2.68 13.16
C LYS A 176 3.54 3.95 12.77
N ARG A 177 3.94 4.07 11.49
CA ARG A 177 4.56 5.30 10.99
C ARG A 177 3.59 6.48 11.00
N THR A 178 2.33 6.24 10.65
CA THR A 178 1.26 7.24 10.69
C THR A 178 1.07 7.78 12.11
N LYS A 179 1.12 6.90 13.11
CA LYS A 179 1.03 7.27 14.54
C LYS A 179 2.14 8.25 14.92
N GLU A 180 3.39 7.90 14.65
CA GLU A 180 4.54 8.76 15.00
C GLU A 180 4.46 10.11 14.30
N LEU A 181 4.09 10.13 13.01
CA LEU A 181 3.87 11.40 12.29
C LEU A 181 2.72 12.21 12.90
N SER A 182 1.62 11.56 13.30
CA SER A 182 0.50 12.24 13.97
C SER A 182 0.93 12.88 15.29
N GLY A 183 1.80 12.20 16.04
CA GLY A 183 2.40 12.73 17.27
C GLY A 183 3.24 13.99 17.01
N LEU A 184 4.08 13.96 15.97
CA LEU A 184 4.88 15.13 15.57
C LEU A 184 4.01 16.31 15.13
N TYR A 185 2.95 16.07 14.35
CA TYR A 185 2.03 17.14 13.95
C TYR A 185 1.21 17.67 15.12
N TYR A 186 0.86 16.81 16.08
CA TYR A 186 0.23 17.24 17.32
C TYR A 186 1.15 18.18 18.11
N GLU A 187 2.40 17.80 18.36
CA GLU A 187 3.37 18.66 19.04
C GLU A 187 3.59 19.99 18.30
N LYS A 188 3.73 19.93 16.97
CA LYS A 188 3.84 21.12 16.12
C LYS A 188 2.63 22.03 16.30
N SER A 189 1.41 21.48 16.35
CA SER A 189 0.18 22.27 16.50
C SER A 189 0.14 23.01 17.84
N LEU A 190 0.61 22.41 18.93
CA LEU A 190 0.74 23.07 20.24
C LEU A 190 1.77 24.21 20.22
N SER A 191 2.88 24.02 19.51
CA SER A 191 3.92 25.07 19.39
C SER A 191 3.44 26.30 18.61
N LEU A 192 2.58 26.11 17.60
CA LEU A 192 2.05 27.20 16.79
C LEU A 192 0.91 27.95 17.51
N LEU A 193 0.10 27.24 18.28
CA LEU A 193 -0.86 27.81 19.22
C LEU A 193 -0.22 28.83 20.16
N ASN A 194 0.80 28.38 20.88
CA ASN A 194 1.40 29.13 21.98
C ASN A 194 2.19 30.35 21.50
N ASN A 195 2.66 30.35 20.25
CA ASN A 195 3.56 31.38 19.73
C ASN A 195 2.93 32.29 18.66
N ILE A 196 1.88 31.84 17.95
CA ILE A 196 1.34 32.53 16.76
C ILE A 196 -0.17 32.81 16.90
N GLY A 197 -0.86 32.25 17.90
CA GLY A 197 -2.29 32.47 18.13
C GLY A 197 -3.21 31.78 17.11
N CYS A 198 -2.71 30.73 16.46
CA CYS A 198 -3.49 29.91 15.54
C CYS A 198 -4.52 29.05 16.30
N ASP A 199 -5.74 28.94 15.79
CA ASP A 199 -6.76 28.03 16.34
C ASP A 199 -6.34 26.55 16.20
N SER A 200 -6.65 25.74 17.21
CA SER A 200 -6.14 24.37 17.42
C SER A 200 -7.17 23.26 17.39
N SER A 201 -8.28 23.51 16.71
CA SER A 201 -9.29 22.47 16.46
C SER A 201 -8.67 21.16 15.92
N VAL A 202 -7.58 21.24 15.14
CA VAL A 202 -6.82 20.07 14.64
C VAL A 202 -6.05 19.31 15.73
N SER A 203 -5.54 19.97 16.77
CA SER A 203 -4.70 19.35 17.81
C SER A 203 -5.44 18.24 18.55
N SER A 204 -6.69 18.50 18.96
CA SER A 204 -7.51 17.50 19.65
C SER A 204 -7.79 16.27 18.78
N LEU A 205 -7.99 16.48 17.47
CA LEU A 205 -8.21 15.40 16.51
C LEU A 205 -6.94 14.60 16.25
N LEU A 206 -5.77 15.24 16.15
CA LEU A 206 -4.49 14.54 16.00
C LEU A 206 -4.16 13.68 17.23
N LEU A 207 -4.51 14.14 18.43
CA LEU A 207 -4.35 13.38 19.67
C LEU A 207 -5.27 12.14 19.68
N ALA A 208 -6.56 12.32 19.35
CA ALA A 208 -7.51 11.21 19.25
C ALA A 208 -7.08 10.19 18.19
N PHE A 209 -6.69 10.66 17.00
CA PHE A 209 -6.23 9.83 15.90
C PHE A 209 -4.96 9.04 16.26
N ASN A 210 -4.00 9.67 16.96
CA ASN A 210 -2.82 8.98 17.47
C ASN A 210 -3.18 7.86 18.47
N SER A 211 -4.17 8.11 19.35
CA SER A 211 -4.67 7.09 20.29
C SER A 211 -5.29 5.91 19.54
N ASP A 212 -6.10 6.18 18.52
CA ASP A 212 -6.78 5.13 17.77
C ASP A 212 -5.80 4.32 16.92
N LEU A 213 -4.78 4.96 16.34
CA LEU A 213 -3.68 4.28 15.65
C LEU A 213 -2.87 3.37 16.58
N SER A 214 -2.82 3.68 17.89
CA SER A 214 -2.17 2.80 18.87
C SER A 214 -2.91 1.48 19.07
N GLY A 215 -4.22 1.47 18.83
CA GLY A 215 -5.07 0.28 18.88
C GLY A 215 -5.22 -0.45 17.54
N PHE A 216 -4.48 -0.03 16.49
CA PHE A 216 -4.57 -0.65 15.17
C PHE A 216 -4.14 -2.12 15.21
N GLN A 217 -5.01 -3.02 14.75
CA GLN A 217 -4.76 -4.46 14.73
C GLN A 217 -4.53 -4.98 13.30
N ASN A 218 -5.40 -4.58 12.38
CA ASN A 218 -5.39 -5.04 10.99
C ASN A 218 -6.20 -4.08 10.10
N SER A 219 -6.21 -4.37 8.81
CA SER A 219 -6.86 -3.51 7.81
C SER A 219 -8.33 -3.21 8.08
N GLN A 220 -9.08 -4.04 8.81
CA GLN A 220 -10.50 -3.78 9.14
C GLN A 220 -10.68 -2.46 9.90
N ASN A 221 -9.68 -2.01 10.65
CA ASN A 221 -9.72 -0.74 11.37
C ASN A 221 -9.59 0.49 10.44
N LEU A 222 -9.15 0.30 9.18
CA LEU A 222 -8.89 1.40 8.26
C LEU A 222 -10.12 2.24 7.94
N ASN A 223 -11.30 1.64 7.83
CA ASN A 223 -12.54 2.37 7.51
C ASN A 223 -12.86 3.44 8.57
N PHE A 224 -12.69 3.09 9.85
CA PHE A 224 -12.88 4.03 10.95
C PHE A 224 -11.82 5.13 10.94
N LEU A 225 -10.55 4.75 10.72
CA LEU A 225 -9.44 5.69 10.65
C LEU A 225 -9.54 6.63 9.43
N GLU A 226 -10.10 6.18 8.30
CA GLU A 226 -10.28 6.98 7.08
C GLU A 226 -11.21 8.17 7.35
N SER A 227 -12.30 7.94 8.09
CA SER A 227 -13.22 9.01 8.48
C SER A 227 -12.51 10.08 9.32
N GLN A 228 -11.64 9.68 10.25
CA GLN A 228 -10.89 10.63 11.08
C GLN A 228 -9.82 11.37 10.27
N ALA A 229 -9.08 10.65 9.44
CA ALA A 229 -8.08 11.23 8.56
C ALA A 229 -8.72 12.28 7.62
N GLY A 230 -9.89 11.97 7.04
CA GLY A 230 -10.64 12.91 6.22
C GLY A 230 -11.02 14.19 6.96
N MET A 231 -11.50 14.08 8.20
CA MET A 231 -11.85 15.23 9.03
C MET A 231 -10.62 16.09 9.37
N ILE A 232 -9.52 15.46 9.79
CA ILE A 232 -8.25 16.13 10.10
C ILE A 232 -7.73 16.90 8.88
N ASN A 233 -7.70 16.26 7.71
CA ASN A 233 -7.22 16.90 6.48
C ASN A 233 -8.13 18.06 6.07
N SER A 234 -9.45 17.91 6.20
CA SER A 234 -10.41 18.98 5.89
C SER A 234 -10.20 20.21 6.76
N ILE A 235 -10.08 20.04 8.08
CA ILE A 235 -9.86 21.16 8.99
C ILE A 235 -8.47 21.77 8.76
N ASN A 236 -7.43 20.96 8.59
CA ASN A 236 -6.09 21.45 8.28
C ASN A 236 -6.05 22.29 6.99
N ARG A 237 -6.74 21.87 5.91
CA ARG A 237 -6.78 22.62 4.64
C ARG A 237 -7.52 23.95 4.75
N ASN A 238 -8.54 24.01 5.59
CA ASN A 238 -9.37 25.19 5.80
C ASN A 238 -8.87 26.10 6.93
N SER A 239 -7.83 25.69 7.67
CA SER A 239 -7.24 26.52 8.71
C SER A 239 -6.36 27.61 8.09
N GLY A 240 -6.30 28.78 8.75
CA GLY A 240 -5.35 29.84 8.42
C GLY A 240 -3.89 29.46 8.73
N CYS A 241 -3.68 28.36 9.46
CA CYS A 241 -2.38 27.88 9.91
C CYS A 241 -2.23 26.39 9.59
N ARG A 242 -1.94 26.09 8.32
CA ARG A 242 -1.76 24.71 7.87
C ARG A 242 -0.53 24.07 8.51
N LEU A 243 -0.69 22.85 9.02
CA LEU A 243 0.38 22.06 9.61
C LEU A 243 1.24 21.35 8.55
N TRP A 244 0.63 21.01 7.41
CA TRP A 244 1.22 20.47 6.19
C TRP A 244 0.50 21.03 4.95
#